data_AF-A0A5K3F5W3-F1
#
_entry.id   AF-A0A5K3F5W3-F1
#
_cell.length_a   1.000
_cell.length_b   1.000
_cell.length_c   1.000
_cell.angle_alpha   90.00
_cell.angle_beta   90.00
_cell.angle_gamma   90.00
#
_symmetry.space_group_name_H-M   'P 1'
#
loop_
_entity.id
_entity.type
_entity.pdbx_description
1 polymer ?
#
loop_
_entity_poly.entity_id
_entity_poly.type
_entity_poly.pdbx_seq_one_letter_code
_entity_poly.pdbx_strand_id
1 'polypeptide(L)'
;MAWMRRLTRGSGMFGVLVILTTCIASFTGVGVNGHYIIDTPSGCADVTAHLPRQSSVFRVDSKLYKFEDNNTCSQVGVPNDFLECSQTPDPSGGFIAQVRVCKVEKKRWVGFYVDDSDNWGFEAYITAYFSQGGTWANINRNCIQPQWSGPLEIKAGGLDVVPVVCARKMDCRMGKYTILMDDNGKICSDVAKPYCSEIGVEDVKMVRTFYKRPEGVDMSYVYCSTGDSFLSYAIDWVNSA
;
A
#
# COMPACT_ATOMS: atom_id res chain seq x y z
N MET A 1 -84.35 6.04 -41.51
CA MET A 1 -84.03 5.12 -40.39
C MET A 1 -82.52 5.02 -40.33
N ALA A 2 -81.90 5.65 -39.34
CA ALA A 2 -81.27 4.99 -38.18
C ALA A 2 -79.90 4.38 -38.55
N TRP A 3 -78.79 4.50 -37.82
CA TRP A 3 -78.51 4.95 -36.47
C TRP A 3 -76.96 5.03 -36.31
N MET A 4 -76.49 5.99 -35.51
CA MET A 4 -75.47 5.86 -34.44
C MET A 4 -74.37 4.77 -34.43
N ARG A 5 -73.13 5.28 -34.19
CA ARG A 5 -72.18 5.02 -33.07
C ARG A 5 -71.34 3.71 -32.97
N ARG A 6 -70.02 3.96 -32.92
CA ARG A 6 -68.98 3.61 -31.91
C ARG A 6 -68.68 2.15 -31.49
N LEU A 7 -67.35 1.92 -31.46
CA LEU A 7 -66.51 1.20 -30.48
C LEU A 7 -66.42 -0.33 -30.51
N THR A 8 -65.22 -0.81 -30.86
CA THR A 8 -64.51 -1.95 -30.24
C THR A 8 -63.02 -1.56 -30.20
N ARG A 9 -62.37 -1.30 -29.06
CA ARG A 9 -61.94 -2.17 -27.95
C ARG A 9 -60.83 -3.14 -28.38
N GLY A 10 -59.58 -2.73 -28.15
CA GLY A 10 -58.38 -3.57 -28.21
C GLY A 10 -57.54 -3.34 -26.96
N SER A 11 -57.65 -4.27 -26.02
CA SER A 11 -56.84 -4.36 -24.81
C SER A 11 -55.41 -4.76 -25.18
N GLY A 12 -54.41 -4.00 -24.73
CA GLY A 12 -52.99 -4.30 -24.93
C GLY A 12 -52.22 -4.03 -23.64
N MET A 13 -51.57 -5.07 -23.14
CA MET A 13 -50.94 -5.22 -21.83
C MET A 13 -49.97 -4.10 -21.42
N PHE A 14 -50.07 -3.76 -20.13
CA PHE A 14 -49.01 -3.19 -19.31
C PHE A 14 -47.73 -4.03 -19.41
N GLY A 15 -46.71 -3.51 -20.09
CA GLY A 15 -45.32 -3.91 -19.89
C GLY A 15 -44.66 -2.88 -18.98
N VAL A 16 -44.72 -3.10 -17.66
CA VAL A 16 -43.93 -2.31 -16.71
C VAL A 16 -42.47 -2.73 -16.88
N LEU A 17 -41.72 -1.91 -17.60
CA LEU A 17 -40.27 -2.01 -17.70
C LEU A 17 -39.68 -1.68 -16.32
N VAL A 18 -39.40 -2.71 -15.53
CA VAL A 18 -38.64 -2.57 -14.28
C VAL A 18 -37.19 -2.31 -14.69
N ILE A 19 -36.82 -1.04 -14.78
CA ILE A 19 -35.42 -0.63 -14.89
C ILE A 19 -34.80 -0.87 -13.52
N LEU A 20 -34.23 -2.06 -13.32
CA LEU A 20 -33.29 -2.32 -12.23
C LEU A 20 -32.13 -1.36 -12.43
N THR A 21 -32.15 -0.26 -11.68
CA THR A 21 -31.06 0.69 -11.62
C THR A 21 -30.03 0.05 -10.70
N THR A 22 -29.15 -0.77 -11.26
CA THR A 22 -27.94 -1.19 -10.57
C THR A 22 -27.13 0.07 -10.31
N CYS A 23 -27.14 0.53 -9.05
CA CYS A 23 -26.16 1.47 -8.56
C CYS A 23 -24.79 0.79 -8.65
N ILE A 24 -24.15 0.88 -9.82
CA ILE A 24 -22.70 0.74 -9.91
C ILE A 24 -22.19 1.89 -9.07
N ALA A 25 -21.67 1.57 -7.88
CA ALA A 25 -20.95 2.55 -7.07
C ALA A 25 -19.78 3.04 -7.94
N SER A 26 -19.95 4.21 -8.52
CA SER A 26 -18.90 4.92 -9.21
C SER A 26 -17.83 5.20 -8.16
N PHE A 27 -16.74 4.44 -8.20
CA PHE A 27 -15.52 4.78 -7.48
C PHE A 27 -15.04 6.13 -8.01
N THR A 28 -15.53 7.23 -7.43
CA THR A 28 -14.82 8.51 -7.49
C THR A 28 -13.69 8.43 -6.48
N GLY A 29 -12.79 7.47 -6.69
CA GLY A 29 -11.49 7.51 -6.07
C GLY A 29 -10.80 8.74 -6.63
N VAL A 30 -10.33 9.60 -5.76
CA VAL A 30 -9.21 10.46 -6.12
C VAL A 30 -8.09 9.48 -6.44
N GLY A 31 -7.93 9.17 -7.72
CA GLY A 31 -6.89 8.28 -8.21
C GLY A 31 -5.56 8.97 -7.98
N VAL A 32 -4.96 8.73 -6.81
CA VAL A 32 -3.54 8.99 -6.61
C VAL A 32 -2.85 7.81 -7.26
N ASN A 33 -2.51 7.96 -8.55
CA ASN A 33 -1.57 7.07 -9.19
C ASN A 33 -0.30 7.08 -8.32
N GLY A 34 0.03 5.88 -7.83
CA GLY A 34 1.17 5.49 -7.00
C GLY A 34 1.95 6.60 -6.33
N HIS A 35 1.77 6.82 -5.03
CA HIS A 35 2.83 7.40 -4.20
C HIS A 35 2.66 6.84 -2.78
N TYR A 36 3.71 6.24 -2.21
CA TYR A 36 3.73 5.61 -0.88
C TYR A 36 3.47 6.57 0.30
N ILE A 37 3.00 7.78 0.00
CA ILE A 37 2.50 8.79 0.93
C ILE A 37 1.09 9.17 0.46
N ILE A 38 0.10 8.90 1.30
CA ILE A 38 -1.31 9.22 1.09
C ILE A 38 -1.60 10.50 1.85
N ASP A 39 -1.75 11.60 1.13
CA ASP A 39 -2.00 12.92 1.72
C ASP A 39 -3.49 13.25 1.76
N THR A 40 -4.18 12.73 2.79
CA THR A 40 -5.62 12.92 3.00
C THR A 40 -5.85 13.45 4.41
N PRO A 41 -6.45 14.66 4.57
CA PRO A 41 -6.52 15.34 5.86
C PRO A 41 -7.38 14.62 6.90
N SER A 42 -8.45 13.94 6.49
CA SER A 42 -9.30 13.11 7.35
C SER A 42 -10.23 12.22 6.55
N GLY A 43 -10.89 11.27 7.21
CA GLY A 43 -11.92 10.44 6.59
C GLY A 43 -11.36 9.12 6.07
N CYS A 44 -11.73 8.71 4.86
CA CYS A 44 -11.29 7.45 4.27
C CYS A 44 -10.40 7.68 3.06
N ALA A 45 -9.42 6.81 2.86
CA ALA A 45 -8.59 6.76 1.66
C ALA A 45 -8.57 5.34 1.11
N ASP A 46 -8.65 5.23 -0.21
CA ASP A 46 -8.44 3.99 -0.93
C ASP A 46 -6.93 3.87 -1.22
N VAL A 47 -6.33 2.80 -0.72
CA VAL A 47 -4.89 2.54 -0.87
C VAL A 47 -4.72 1.43 -1.87
N THR A 48 -3.98 1.73 -2.94
CA THR A 48 -3.62 0.75 -3.98
C THR A 48 -2.12 0.49 -3.92
N ALA A 49 -1.73 -0.78 -3.96
CA ALA A 49 -0.33 -1.19 -4.02
C ALA A 49 -0.14 -2.26 -5.10
N HIS A 50 0.93 -2.10 -5.90
CA HIS A 50 1.43 -3.17 -6.74
C HIS A 50 2.30 -4.08 -5.90
N LEU A 51 2.03 -5.37 -5.95
CA LEU A 51 2.72 -6.40 -5.20
C LEU A 51 3.42 -7.33 -6.19
N PRO A 52 4.69 -7.71 -5.95
CA PRO A 52 5.39 -8.66 -6.82
C PRO A 52 4.76 -10.07 -6.78
N ARG A 53 3.96 -10.35 -5.74
CA ARG A 53 3.33 -11.65 -5.46
C ARG A 53 2.04 -11.46 -4.68
N GLN A 54 1.25 -12.52 -4.56
CA GLN A 54 0.03 -12.50 -3.74
C GLN A 54 0.39 -12.30 -2.27
N SER A 55 -0.37 -11.46 -1.57
CA SER A 55 -0.26 -11.28 -0.14
C SER A 55 -1.38 -12.00 0.59
N SER A 56 -1.04 -12.69 1.68
CA SER A 56 -2.01 -13.35 2.55
C SER A 56 -2.65 -12.39 3.55
N VAL A 57 -1.92 -11.35 3.95
CA VAL A 57 -2.30 -10.43 5.03
C VAL A 57 -1.74 -9.01 4.80
N PHE A 58 -2.36 -8.02 5.41
CA PHE A 58 -1.82 -6.67 5.49
C PHE A 58 -2.03 -6.08 6.88
N ARG A 59 -1.27 -5.04 7.22
CA ARG A 59 -1.38 -4.32 8.48
C ARG A 59 -1.88 -2.91 8.28
N VAL A 60 -2.71 -2.44 9.19
CA VAL A 60 -3.01 -1.01 9.39
C VAL A 60 -2.54 -0.67 10.79
N ASP A 61 -1.47 0.12 10.89
CA ASP A 61 -0.70 0.27 12.12
C ASP A 61 -0.33 -1.10 12.74
N SER A 62 -0.82 -1.41 13.95
CA SER A 62 -0.57 -2.66 14.66
C SER A 62 -1.64 -3.72 14.43
N LYS A 63 -2.67 -3.44 13.63
CA LYS A 63 -3.77 -4.37 13.37
C LYS A 63 -3.48 -5.17 12.12
N LEU A 64 -3.52 -6.49 12.23
CA LEU A 64 -3.35 -7.42 11.12
C LEU A 64 -4.71 -7.83 10.55
N TYR A 65 -4.82 -7.79 9.22
CA TYR A 65 -6.02 -8.13 8.47
C TYR A 65 -5.69 -9.21 7.45
N LYS A 66 -6.61 -10.16 7.24
CA LYS A 66 -6.51 -11.23 6.25
C LYS A 66 -7.45 -10.97 5.09
N PHE A 67 -7.02 -11.27 3.86
CA PHE A 67 -7.89 -11.23 2.68
C PHE A 67 -8.92 -12.37 2.70
N GLU A 68 -10.17 -12.04 2.39
CA GLU A 68 -11.29 -12.99 2.23
C GLU A 68 -11.87 -12.92 0.80
N ASP A 69 -12.63 -13.94 0.39
CA ASP A 69 -13.10 -14.12 -1.00
C ASP A 69 -14.19 -13.13 -1.47
N ASN A 70 -14.72 -12.27 -0.59
CA ASN A 70 -15.90 -11.42 -0.81
C ASN A 70 -15.59 -9.91 -0.83
N ASN A 71 -14.37 -9.52 -1.23
CA ASN A 71 -13.89 -8.14 -1.16
C ASN A 71 -13.93 -7.54 0.26
N THR A 72 -13.80 -8.41 1.27
CA THR A 72 -13.66 -7.97 2.66
C THR A 72 -12.41 -8.57 3.27
N CYS A 73 -11.88 -7.88 4.26
CA CYS A 73 -10.71 -8.32 4.99
C CYS A 73 -11.00 -8.31 6.48
N SER A 74 -10.80 -9.43 7.15
CA SER A 74 -11.12 -9.60 8.57
C SER A 74 -9.90 -9.29 9.43
N GLN A 75 -10.09 -8.57 10.55
CA GLN A 75 -9.01 -8.39 11.51
C GLN A 75 -8.74 -9.73 12.21
N VAL A 76 -7.48 -10.16 12.21
CA VAL A 76 -7.07 -11.41 12.85
C VAL A 76 -7.35 -11.35 14.35
N GLY A 77 -8.11 -12.34 14.84
CA GLY A 77 -8.44 -12.49 16.26
C GLY A 77 -9.49 -11.52 16.81
N VAL A 78 -10.11 -10.67 15.97
CA VAL A 78 -11.18 -9.75 16.38
C VAL A 78 -12.42 -9.98 15.55
N PRO A 79 -13.49 -10.57 16.13
CA PRO A 79 -14.75 -10.76 15.41
C PRO A 79 -15.35 -9.42 14.99
N ASN A 80 -15.95 -9.38 13.81
CA ASN A 80 -16.71 -8.24 13.29
C ASN A 80 -15.92 -6.95 13.03
N ASP A 81 -14.59 -6.99 12.98
CA ASP A 81 -13.76 -5.88 12.48
C ASP A 81 -13.33 -6.21 11.04
N PHE A 82 -13.93 -5.51 10.07
CA PHE A 82 -13.73 -5.74 8.65
C PHE A 82 -13.34 -4.45 7.93
N LEU A 83 -12.57 -4.60 6.85
CA LEU A 83 -12.27 -3.55 5.89
C LEU A 83 -12.73 -3.98 4.49
N GLU A 84 -13.12 -3.00 3.67
CA GLU A 84 -13.27 -3.21 2.23
C GLU A 84 -11.87 -3.33 1.61
N CYS A 85 -11.65 -4.41 0.87
CA CYS A 85 -10.35 -4.69 0.27
C CYS A 85 -10.52 -5.63 -0.92
N SER A 86 -9.51 -5.71 -1.76
CA SER A 86 -9.44 -6.71 -2.81
C SER A 86 -7.99 -6.96 -3.19
N GLN A 87 -7.74 -8.09 -3.84
CA GLN A 87 -6.46 -8.33 -4.48
C GLN A 87 -6.70 -9.08 -5.78
N THR A 88 -6.17 -8.56 -6.88
CA THR A 88 -6.36 -9.13 -8.22
C THR A 88 -5.04 -9.27 -8.95
N PRO A 89 -4.85 -10.29 -9.80
CA PRO A 89 -3.66 -10.39 -10.65
C PRO A 89 -3.47 -9.13 -11.50
N ASP A 90 -2.23 -8.65 -11.60
CA ASP A 90 -1.86 -7.55 -12.49
C ASP A 90 -1.50 -8.10 -13.88
N PRO A 91 -2.10 -7.62 -14.99
CA PRO A 91 -1.72 -8.03 -16.34
C PRO A 91 -0.24 -7.86 -16.68
N SER A 92 0.44 -6.92 -16.02
CA SER A 92 1.89 -6.68 -16.17
C SER A 92 2.75 -7.63 -15.32
N GLY A 93 2.13 -8.52 -14.55
CA GLY A 93 2.78 -9.43 -13.61
C GLY A 93 2.63 -8.98 -12.16
N GLY A 94 2.51 -9.93 -11.24
CA GLY A 94 2.24 -9.67 -9.82
C GLY A 94 0.75 -9.48 -9.52
N PHE A 95 0.44 -8.64 -8.54
CA PHE A 95 -0.91 -8.40 -8.04
C PHE A 95 -1.14 -6.93 -7.71
N ILE A 96 -2.37 -6.47 -7.86
CA ILE A 96 -2.84 -5.18 -7.37
C ILE A 96 -3.67 -5.44 -6.12
N ALA A 97 -3.21 -4.94 -4.98
CA ALA A 97 -3.98 -4.96 -3.74
C ALA A 97 -4.63 -3.59 -3.50
N GLN A 98 -5.88 -3.61 -3.07
CA GLN A 98 -6.64 -2.41 -2.73
C GLN A 98 -7.24 -2.56 -1.33
N VAL A 99 -7.23 -1.48 -0.54
CA VAL A 99 -7.91 -1.43 0.76
C VAL A 99 -8.43 -0.03 1.04
N ARG A 100 -9.65 0.05 1.55
CA ARG A 100 -10.24 1.30 2.05
C ARG A 100 -9.95 1.45 3.54
N VAL A 101 -9.12 2.43 3.89
CA VAL A 101 -8.76 2.74 5.28
C VAL A 101 -9.49 4.00 5.72
N CYS A 102 -10.27 3.90 6.80
CA CYS A 102 -11.00 5.04 7.38
C CYS A 102 -10.35 5.56 8.66
N LYS A 103 -10.69 6.81 9.01
CA LYS A 103 -10.09 7.62 10.08
C LYS A 103 -8.59 7.78 9.87
N VAL A 104 -8.19 8.09 8.62
CA VAL A 104 -6.77 8.19 8.20
C VAL A 104 -5.98 9.19 9.04
N GLU A 105 -6.61 10.21 9.60
CA GLU A 105 -6.00 11.16 10.53
C GLU A 105 -5.52 10.53 11.86
N LYS A 106 -5.95 9.29 12.14
CA LYS A 106 -5.53 8.50 13.31
C LYS A 106 -4.59 7.35 12.93
N LYS A 107 -4.23 7.22 11.66
CA LYS A 107 -3.40 6.13 11.12
C LYS A 107 -2.02 6.65 10.76
N ARG A 108 -1.00 5.80 10.89
CA ARG A 108 0.37 6.16 10.47
C ARG A 108 0.71 5.54 9.14
N TRP A 109 0.37 4.26 8.95
CA TRP A 109 0.68 3.53 7.75
C TRP A 109 -0.25 2.33 7.56
N VAL A 110 -0.27 1.84 6.33
CA VAL A 110 -0.79 0.53 5.93
C VAL A 110 0.33 -0.19 5.17
N GLY A 111 0.43 -1.51 5.29
CA GLY A 111 1.37 -2.24 4.48
C GLY A 111 0.97 -3.68 4.24
N PHE A 112 1.24 -4.14 3.02
CA PHE A 112 0.90 -5.45 2.51
C PHE A 112 2.09 -6.37 2.73
N TYR A 113 1.84 -7.51 3.37
CA TYR A 113 2.92 -8.44 3.70
C TYR A 113 3.46 -9.08 2.43
N VAL A 114 4.78 -9.14 2.31
CA VAL A 114 5.44 -9.83 1.21
C VAL A 114 5.64 -11.28 1.66
N ASP A 115 4.70 -12.14 1.28
CA ASP A 115 4.73 -13.57 1.59
C ASP A 115 6.11 -14.17 1.21
N ASP A 116 6.64 -15.07 2.04
CA ASP A 116 7.99 -15.67 1.99
C ASP A 116 9.17 -14.81 2.50
N SER A 117 8.94 -13.57 2.95
CA SER A 117 10.01 -12.78 3.60
C SER A 117 10.51 -13.39 4.93
N ASP A 118 9.67 -14.18 5.60
CA ASP A 118 10.03 -14.93 6.81
C ASP A 118 11.21 -15.89 6.62
N ASN A 119 11.47 -16.36 5.39
CA ASN A 119 12.63 -17.19 5.08
C ASN A 119 13.96 -16.50 5.40
N TRP A 120 13.96 -15.17 5.52
CA TRP A 120 15.13 -14.36 5.85
C TRP A 120 15.18 -13.97 7.33
N GLY A 121 14.17 -14.36 8.12
CA GLY A 121 14.04 -14.02 9.54
C GLY A 121 13.57 -12.60 9.82
N PHE A 122 13.06 -11.88 8.81
CA PHE A 122 12.58 -10.50 8.94
C PHE A 122 11.31 -10.28 8.11
N GLU A 123 10.30 -9.65 8.70
CA GLU A 123 9.08 -9.29 7.97
C GLU A 123 9.36 -8.14 6.99
N ALA A 124 8.88 -8.29 5.75
CA ALA A 124 8.86 -7.25 4.72
C ALA A 124 7.43 -6.84 4.37
N TYR A 125 7.21 -5.52 4.20
CA TYR A 125 5.92 -4.98 3.78
C TYR A 125 6.13 -3.96 2.65
N ILE A 126 5.20 -3.96 1.70
CA ILE A 126 5.00 -2.83 0.80
C ILE A 126 4.08 -1.85 1.51
N THR A 127 4.61 -0.69 1.89
CA THR A 127 3.97 0.24 2.84
C THR A 127 3.55 1.54 2.19
N ALA A 128 2.36 2.03 2.51
CA ALA A 128 1.97 3.41 2.29
C ALA A 128 1.76 4.11 3.64
N TYR A 129 2.28 5.33 3.77
CA TYR A 129 2.10 6.14 4.97
C TYR A 129 1.04 7.21 4.77
N PHE A 130 0.34 7.58 5.85
CA PHE A 130 -0.66 8.65 5.82
C PHE A 130 -0.04 9.97 6.29
N SER A 131 -0.28 11.02 5.51
CA SER A 131 0.02 12.41 5.87
C SER A 131 -1.24 13.28 5.74
N GLN A 132 -1.22 14.46 6.36
CA GLN A 132 -2.34 15.40 6.43
C GLN A 132 -1.85 16.81 6.08
N GLY A 133 -1.86 17.18 4.81
CA GLY A 133 -1.27 18.39 4.28
C GLY A 133 0.24 18.49 4.56
N GLY A 134 0.96 17.38 4.36
CA GLY A 134 2.40 17.26 4.67
C GLY A 134 2.74 17.17 6.17
N THR A 135 1.73 17.16 7.05
CA THR A 135 1.92 16.84 8.48
C THR A 135 1.73 15.34 8.72
N TRP A 136 2.37 14.81 9.76
CA TRP A 136 2.40 13.37 10.02
C TRP A 136 1.85 13.07 11.41
N ALA A 137 0.53 12.93 11.53
CA ALA A 137 -0.09 12.67 12.82
C ALA A 137 0.40 11.33 13.40
N ASN A 138 0.76 11.33 14.69
CA ASN A 138 1.22 10.15 15.44
C ASN A 138 2.51 9.48 14.91
N ILE A 139 3.24 10.07 13.97
CA ILE A 139 4.48 9.48 13.41
C ILE A 139 5.58 9.31 14.46
N ASN A 140 5.52 10.09 15.54
CA ASN A 140 6.42 9.98 16.68
C ASN A 140 6.36 8.62 17.39
N ARG A 141 5.26 7.87 17.20
CA ARG A 141 5.07 6.50 17.70
C ARG A 141 5.64 5.43 16.75
N ASN A 142 6.14 5.82 15.59
CA ASN A 142 6.79 4.94 14.62
C ASN A 142 8.31 5.05 14.76
N CYS A 143 9.06 3.95 14.58
CA CYS A 143 10.52 4.03 14.57
C CYS A 143 11.02 4.67 13.28
N ILE A 144 10.52 4.20 12.13
CA ILE A 144 10.89 4.73 10.83
C ILE A 144 10.23 6.09 10.60
N GLN A 145 10.99 7.04 10.05
CA GLN A 145 10.56 8.40 9.77
C GLN A 145 10.53 8.63 8.26
N PRO A 146 9.40 8.34 7.57
CA PRO A 146 9.30 8.43 6.12
C PRO A 146 9.63 9.83 5.58
N GLN A 147 9.35 10.88 6.36
CA GLN A 147 9.62 12.28 6.00
C GLN A 147 11.12 12.62 5.94
N TRP A 148 11.98 11.78 6.51
CA TRP A 148 13.44 11.94 6.51
C TRP A 148 14.14 10.82 5.73
N SER A 149 13.39 9.83 5.26
CA SER A 149 13.87 8.81 4.33
C SER A 149 13.98 9.38 2.92
N GLY A 150 14.60 8.62 2.02
CA GLY A 150 14.63 8.92 0.60
C GLY A 150 13.24 8.87 -0.05
N PRO A 151 13.13 9.29 -1.31
CA PRO A 151 11.87 9.16 -2.06
C PRO A 151 11.45 7.69 -2.12
N LEU A 152 10.23 7.40 -1.68
CA LEU A 152 9.71 6.02 -1.58
C LEU A 152 9.38 5.42 -2.95
N GLU A 153 9.28 6.27 -3.96
CA GLU A 153 9.22 5.87 -5.36
C GLU A 153 10.43 6.49 -6.06
N ILE A 154 11.24 5.63 -6.69
CA ILE A 154 12.46 6.03 -7.36
C ILE A 154 12.31 5.70 -8.84
N LYS A 155 12.11 6.74 -9.66
CA LYS A 155 12.16 6.60 -11.11
C LYS A 155 13.60 6.70 -11.59
N ALA A 156 14.25 5.56 -11.75
CA ALA A 156 15.68 5.46 -12.00
C ALA A 156 16.04 5.77 -13.46
N GLY A 157 15.11 5.76 -14.40
CA GLY A 157 15.32 6.21 -15.79
C GLY A 157 16.51 5.55 -16.48
N GLY A 158 16.70 4.24 -16.29
CA GLY A 158 17.80 3.47 -16.87
C GLY A 158 19.12 3.51 -16.10
N LEU A 159 19.18 4.12 -14.91
CA LEU A 159 20.37 4.02 -14.04
C LEU A 159 20.62 2.59 -13.58
N ASP A 160 21.90 2.23 -13.41
CA ASP A 160 22.31 0.90 -12.89
C ASP A 160 22.28 0.82 -11.37
N VAL A 161 22.20 1.97 -10.69
CA VAL A 161 22.26 2.06 -9.23
C VAL A 161 21.49 3.27 -8.73
N VAL A 162 20.77 3.11 -7.62
CA VAL A 162 20.06 4.20 -6.95
C VAL A 162 20.36 4.24 -5.46
N PRO A 163 20.40 5.42 -4.83
CA PRO A 163 20.53 5.51 -3.39
C PRO A 163 19.20 5.16 -2.70
N VAL A 164 19.27 4.29 -1.69
CA VAL A 164 18.14 4.03 -0.77
C VAL A 164 18.56 4.50 0.61
N VAL A 165 17.72 5.33 1.24
CA VAL A 165 18.01 5.97 2.53
C VAL A 165 16.84 5.78 3.47
N CYS A 166 16.99 4.99 4.52
CA CYS A 166 15.98 4.81 5.55
C CYS A 166 16.34 5.58 6.82
N ALA A 167 15.44 6.44 7.28
CA ALA A 167 15.60 7.19 8.51
C ALA A 167 14.85 6.53 9.67
N ARG A 168 15.53 6.37 10.81
CA ARG A 168 15.00 5.77 12.03
C ARG A 168 15.27 6.68 13.23
N LYS A 169 14.29 6.82 14.13
CA LYS A 169 14.51 7.44 15.44
C LYS A 169 15.47 6.60 16.28
N MET A 170 16.47 7.25 16.87
CA MET A 170 17.45 6.61 17.75
C MET A 170 16.80 6.06 19.02
N ASP A 171 15.93 6.87 19.65
CA ASP A 171 15.08 6.43 20.75
C ASP A 171 13.85 5.69 20.22
N CYS A 172 14.06 4.43 19.82
CA CYS A 172 12.98 3.49 19.57
C CYS A 172 13.13 2.23 20.42
N ARG A 173 12.07 1.91 21.17
CA ARG A 173 12.10 0.85 22.18
C ARG A 173 12.29 -0.55 21.59
N MET A 174 11.73 -0.79 20.41
CA MET A 174 11.65 -2.09 19.74
C MET A 174 12.57 -2.15 18.50
N GLY A 175 12.73 -1.04 17.78
CA GLY A 175 13.60 -0.94 16.62
C GLY A 175 14.95 -0.32 16.89
N LYS A 176 15.87 -1.05 17.55
CA LYS A 176 17.26 -0.59 17.79
C LYS A 176 18.20 -0.80 16.61
N TYR A 177 17.72 -1.45 15.57
CA TYR A 177 18.45 -1.78 14.37
C TYR A 177 17.63 -1.44 13.14
N THR A 178 18.30 -1.42 12.01
CA THR A 178 17.76 -1.15 10.69
C THR A 178 18.34 -2.19 9.75
N ILE A 179 17.46 -2.82 8.98
CA ILE A 179 17.84 -3.79 7.95
C ILE A 179 17.23 -3.32 6.64
N LEU A 180 18.10 -3.18 5.63
CA LEU A 180 17.69 -2.99 4.24
C LEU A 180 17.79 -4.34 3.53
N MET A 181 16.73 -4.72 2.83
CA MET A 181 16.60 -6.00 2.14
C MET A 181 15.81 -5.84 0.85
N ASP A 182 15.95 -6.77 -0.08
CA ASP A 182 15.12 -6.91 -1.28
C ASP A 182 14.52 -8.32 -1.33
N ASP A 183 13.97 -8.70 -2.48
CA ASP A 183 13.39 -10.02 -2.71
C ASP A 183 14.42 -11.17 -2.67
N ASN A 184 15.72 -10.87 -2.62
CA ASN A 184 16.80 -11.87 -2.51
C ASN A 184 17.39 -11.94 -1.09
N GLY A 185 16.90 -11.11 -0.17
CA GLY A 185 17.29 -11.08 1.23
C GLY A 185 18.06 -9.81 1.62
N LYS A 186 18.92 -9.93 2.62
CA LYS A 186 19.57 -8.77 3.27
C LYS A 186 20.58 -8.09 2.35
N ILE A 187 20.35 -6.82 2.04
CA ILE A 187 21.30 -5.94 1.34
C ILE A 187 22.34 -5.42 2.33
N CYS A 188 21.91 -4.84 3.46
CA CYS A 188 22.79 -4.34 4.52
C CYS A 188 22.05 -4.10 5.85
N SER A 189 22.79 -3.87 6.94
CA SER A 189 22.26 -3.49 8.25
C SER A 189 23.20 -2.53 9.02
N ASP A 190 22.66 -1.82 10.01
CA ASP A 190 23.41 -0.96 10.95
C ASP A 190 23.94 -1.71 12.21
N VAL A 191 23.68 -3.01 12.33
CA VAL A 191 24.13 -3.83 13.47
C VAL A 191 24.89 -5.10 13.08
N ALA A 192 24.80 -5.53 11.83
CA ALA A 192 25.47 -6.75 11.36
C ALA A 192 25.89 -6.64 9.89
N LYS A 193 26.93 -7.39 9.51
CA LYS A 193 27.39 -7.44 8.11
C LYS A 193 26.32 -8.05 7.16
N PRO A 194 26.29 -7.63 5.88
CA PRO A 194 26.97 -6.45 5.32
C PRO A 194 26.49 -5.14 5.97
N TYR A 195 27.43 -4.22 6.26
CA TYR A 195 27.09 -2.96 6.93
C TYR A 195 26.58 -1.91 5.93
N CYS A 196 25.55 -1.17 6.32
CA CYS A 196 25.12 0.01 5.58
C CYS A 196 26.04 1.21 5.86
N SER A 197 25.98 2.25 5.03
CA SER A 197 26.52 3.56 5.39
C SER A 197 25.57 4.24 6.36
N GLU A 198 26.12 4.89 7.39
CA GLU A 198 25.32 5.54 8.44
C GLU A 198 25.62 7.03 8.53
N ILE A 199 24.57 7.83 8.67
CA ILE A 199 24.67 9.26 8.97
C ILE A 199 23.76 9.52 10.18
N GLY A 200 24.36 9.95 11.29
CA GLY A 200 23.62 10.40 12.46
C GLY A 200 23.28 11.89 12.32
N VAL A 201 22.01 12.24 12.47
CA VAL A 201 21.54 13.63 12.53
C VAL A 201 20.63 13.74 13.75
N GLU A 202 21.11 14.41 14.80
CA GLU A 202 20.37 14.58 16.06
C GLU A 202 19.83 13.25 16.62
N ASP A 203 18.51 13.15 16.80
CA ASP A 203 17.81 11.98 17.34
C ASP A 203 17.45 10.94 16.25
N VAL A 204 18.08 11.03 15.07
CA VAL A 204 17.78 10.23 13.89
C VAL A 204 19.04 9.57 13.38
N LYS A 205 18.93 8.28 13.05
CA LYS A 205 19.93 7.56 12.27
C LYS A 205 19.39 7.36 10.86
N MET A 206 20.13 7.87 9.88
CA MET A 206 19.90 7.60 8.47
C MET A 206 20.81 6.45 8.04
N VAL A 207 20.21 5.39 7.53
CA VAL A 207 20.88 4.20 7.04
C VAL A 207 20.76 4.18 5.54
N ARG A 208 21.90 4.18 4.84
CA ARG A 208 21.99 4.33 3.40
C ARG A 208 22.70 3.16 2.75
N THR A 209 22.20 2.78 1.58
CA THR A 209 22.89 1.89 0.64
C THR A 209 22.74 2.41 -0.79
N PHE A 210 23.54 1.86 -1.69
CA PHE A 210 23.39 2.01 -3.12
C PHE A 210 22.87 0.69 -3.67
N TYR A 211 21.60 0.67 -4.07
CA TYR A 211 20.96 -0.53 -4.57
C TYR A 211 21.21 -0.66 -6.07
N LYS A 212 21.83 -1.78 -6.47
CA LYS A 212 22.16 -2.08 -7.87
C LYS A 212 20.96 -2.71 -8.56
N ARG A 213 20.71 -2.32 -9.82
CA ARG A 213 19.68 -2.92 -10.66
C ARG A 213 19.86 -4.44 -10.78
N PRO A 214 18.85 -5.24 -10.41
CA PRO A 214 18.81 -6.66 -10.73
C PRO A 214 18.68 -6.88 -12.24
N GLU A 215 19.33 -7.91 -12.78
CA GLU A 215 19.29 -8.20 -14.22
C GLU A 215 17.88 -8.57 -14.68
N GLY A 216 17.44 -7.98 -15.79
CA GLY A 216 16.15 -8.30 -16.42
C GLY A 216 14.92 -7.84 -15.66
N VAL A 217 15.09 -6.94 -14.68
CA VAL A 217 13.99 -6.42 -13.85
C VAL A 217 13.69 -4.97 -14.18
N ASP A 218 12.40 -4.68 -14.39
CA ASP A 218 11.88 -3.32 -14.64
C ASP A 218 11.44 -2.63 -13.36
N MET A 219 10.92 -3.39 -12.39
CA MET A 219 10.48 -2.89 -11.08
C MET A 219 11.14 -3.69 -9.95
N SER A 220 11.76 -3.01 -9.00
CA SER A 220 12.30 -3.65 -7.79
C SER A 220 11.76 -3.02 -6.52
N TYR A 221 11.72 -3.83 -5.46
CA TYR A 221 11.36 -3.38 -4.13
C TYR A 221 12.55 -3.50 -3.19
N VAL A 222 12.77 -2.45 -2.41
CA VAL A 222 13.68 -2.48 -1.26
C VAL A 222 12.87 -2.20 -0.01
N TYR A 223 13.10 -2.99 1.02
CA TYR A 223 12.38 -2.93 2.28
C TYR A 223 13.34 -2.47 3.38
N CYS A 224 12.89 -1.52 4.18
CA CYS A 224 13.50 -1.12 5.43
C CYS A 224 12.66 -1.65 6.60
N SER A 225 13.30 -2.39 7.49
CA SER A 225 12.67 -2.96 8.67
C SER A 225 13.48 -2.63 9.92
N THR A 226 12.78 -2.27 10.99
CA THR A 226 13.32 -2.20 12.36
C THR A 226 12.77 -3.31 13.25
N GLY A 227 12.10 -4.32 12.66
CA GLY A 227 11.41 -5.41 13.36
C GLY A 227 9.95 -5.10 13.71
N ASP A 228 9.61 -3.85 14.01
CA ASP A 228 8.25 -3.42 14.37
C ASP A 228 7.74 -2.21 13.57
N SER A 229 8.60 -1.64 12.73
CA SER A 229 8.30 -0.54 11.83
C SER A 229 8.88 -0.86 10.46
N PHE A 230 8.13 -0.53 9.41
CA PHE A 230 8.41 -0.98 8.05
C PHE A 230 8.28 0.17 7.07
N LEU A 231 9.09 0.16 6.03
CA LEU A 231 9.03 1.10 4.92
C LEU A 231 9.50 0.41 3.65
N SER A 232 8.82 0.60 2.54
CA SER A 232 9.24 0.11 1.23
C SER A 232 9.60 1.23 0.27
N TYR A 233 10.50 0.92 -0.63
CA TYR A 233 10.81 1.69 -1.83
C TYR A 233 10.39 0.86 -3.04
N ALA A 234 9.66 1.45 -3.98
CA ALA A 234 9.63 0.92 -5.33
C ALA A 234 10.57 1.68 -6.23
N ILE A 235 11.27 0.93 -7.06
CA ILE A 235 12.27 1.43 -7.97
C ILE A 235 11.83 1.03 -9.37
N ASP A 236 11.42 2.03 -10.14
CA ASP A 236 11.13 1.89 -11.56
C ASP A 236 12.43 2.11 -12.34
N TRP A 237 12.98 1.03 -12.88
CA TRP A 237 14.25 1.07 -13.60
C TRP A 237 14.12 1.57 -15.03
N VAL A 238 12.90 1.66 -15.57
CA VAL A 238 12.64 1.99 -16.97
C VAL A 238 12.26 3.46 -17.13
N ASN A 239 11.34 3.95 -16.30
CA ASN A 239 10.81 5.29 -16.43
C ASN A 239 11.64 6.31 -15.66
N SER A 240 11.69 7.54 -16.19
CA SER A 240 12.31 8.70 -15.53
C SER A 240 11.26 9.56 -14.81
N ALA A 241 11.70 10.32 -13.79
CA ALA A 241 10.90 11.21 -12.96
C ALA A 241 9.98 12.13 -13.76
#